data_AF-A0A087E0N7-F1
#
_entry.id   AF-A0A087E0N7-F1
#
_cell.length_a   1.000
_cell.length_b   1.000
_cell.length_c   1.000
_cell.angle_alpha   90.00
_cell.angle_beta   90.00
_cell.angle_gamma   90.00
#
_symmetry.space_group_name_H-M   'P 1'
#
loop_
_entity.id
_entity.type
_entity.pdbx_description
1 polymer ?
#
loop_
_entity_poly.entity_id
_entity_poly.type
_entity_poly.pdbx_seq_one_letter_code
_entity_poly.pdbx_strand_id
1 'polypeptide(L)'
;MRMMERDESYYQDVVAYRLLLHSHSLRTSKAFRQLHVANSIADTVIINGHGTVYEIKSDLDTFERLEGQLKDYFKVFSYVNVVIPEEKLTCLRERLAVMPEFGRHVGVYVLTRRNALKKVQAPDEYNNDLSGLELLKMLRKPEYSAILRSEFGMLPDVPPAMFYPACRKMFLDIPVLKAQALVMAAIKQRNAWTREDLERFPEAQRISLYFSYDKMQQVPRRKTFRLRMTRQGGCVMTYYPYLRARQYELFALRELLTGGLLSRDVVPIIEPVRDMPQLHQVIRLFREREGSALGVVLNPNMGELTSDIDLDTKLDIYGRNESEPLIGAAGTVSPVILLNKDAVEVAERVRNADESLLQDDGIVFVSESDRDRIGDLKKFDFRAVALSDSERLNRDLKRSGIRSRRILFSDPFIKRENNAAYAQDDHADEFFSDDHLWYEKEGYVGFGDYSIVGDNYTERGGMPKAVALHIVYFDDEWTLRIHHFVSEVSDDAHETPMKFIETARQLDSWHEAREGLPYEHMTLGMQTLINHAKTGTYPGLPTIKKLSIMHHLQLMSWFLSERPDR
;
A
#
# COMPACT_ATOMS: atom_id res chain seq x y z
N MET A 1 31.99 34.61 5.25
CA MET A 1 30.99 33.85 6.03
C MET A 1 30.01 33.28 5.02
N ARG A 2 30.07 31.96 4.73
CA ARG A 2 29.15 31.33 3.76
C ARG A 2 27.73 31.50 4.29
N MET A 3 26.83 32.10 3.50
CA MET A 3 25.40 32.13 3.80
C MET A 3 24.94 30.68 3.85
N MET A 4 24.46 30.25 5.01
CA MET A 4 23.83 28.94 5.17
C MET A 4 22.43 29.09 4.61
N GLU A 5 22.15 28.47 3.46
CA GLU A 5 20.83 28.48 2.83
C GLU A 5 19.82 27.82 3.77
N ARG A 6 18.67 28.49 3.99
CA ARG A 6 17.64 28.01 4.92
C ARG A 6 16.61 27.18 4.16
N ASP A 7 16.40 25.96 4.63
CA ASP A 7 15.43 25.02 4.06
C ASP A 7 14.00 25.28 4.56
N GLU A 8 13.02 24.61 3.94
CA GLU A 8 11.60 24.74 4.25
C GLU A 8 11.27 24.41 5.71
N SER A 9 11.92 23.40 6.31
CA SER A 9 11.71 22.99 7.70
C SER A 9 12.06 24.12 8.67
N TYR A 10 13.15 24.85 8.40
CA TYR A 10 13.54 26.01 9.18
C TYR A 10 12.45 27.10 9.15
N TYR A 11 11.92 27.41 7.98
CA TYR A 11 10.83 28.39 7.83
C TYR A 11 9.55 27.93 8.55
N GLN A 12 9.17 26.65 8.43
CA GLN A 12 8.01 26.09 9.11
C GLN A 12 8.11 26.20 10.65
N ASP A 13 9.30 25.96 11.20
CA ASP A 13 9.55 26.11 12.64
C ASP A 13 9.51 27.56 13.09
N VAL A 14 10.07 28.50 12.32
CA VAL A 14 10.01 29.93 12.64
C VAL A 14 8.58 30.45 12.57
N VAL A 15 7.81 30.10 11.53
CA VAL A 15 6.41 30.50 11.36
C VAL A 15 5.56 29.95 12.51
N ALA A 16 5.67 28.65 12.78
CA ALA A 16 4.96 28.03 13.90
C ALA A 16 5.34 28.68 15.23
N TYR A 17 6.62 28.85 15.53
CA TYR A 17 7.08 29.44 16.78
C TYR A 17 6.60 30.89 16.96
N ARG A 18 6.78 31.74 15.95
CA ARG A 18 6.50 33.18 16.06
C ARG A 18 5.02 33.50 16.04
N LEU A 19 4.23 32.79 15.23
CA LEU A 19 2.80 33.05 15.12
C LEU A 19 2.00 32.34 16.21
N LEU A 20 2.44 31.15 16.67
CA LEU A 20 1.72 30.36 17.66
C LEU A 20 2.25 30.56 19.08
N LEU A 21 3.54 30.35 19.33
CA LEU A 21 4.08 30.29 20.70
C LEU A 21 4.36 31.68 21.31
N HIS A 22 4.66 32.68 20.48
CA HIS A 22 5.03 34.02 20.95
C HIS A 22 3.85 35.02 21.00
N SER A 23 2.75 34.77 20.30
CA SER A 23 1.51 35.57 20.41
C SER A 23 0.63 35.00 21.53
N HIS A 24 -0.12 35.83 22.27
CA HIS A 24 -0.96 35.40 23.41
C HIS A 24 -2.15 34.46 23.04
N SER A 25 -2.14 33.78 21.88
CA SER A 25 -3.32 33.16 21.26
C SER A 25 -3.45 31.63 21.34
N LEU A 26 -2.52 30.89 21.97
CA LEU A 26 -2.64 29.41 22.05
C LEU A 26 -3.86 28.89 22.84
N ARG A 27 -4.51 29.74 23.65
CA ARG A 27 -5.80 29.40 24.28
C ARG A 27 -6.93 29.35 23.26
N THR A 28 -6.79 30.06 22.14
CA THR A 28 -7.82 30.28 21.12
C THR A 28 -7.43 29.78 19.72
N SER A 29 -6.16 29.41 19.49
CA SER A 29 -5.58 29.11 18.18
C SER A 29 -4.97 27.71 18.14
N LYS A 30 -5.15 26.98 17.04
CA LYS A 30 -4.53 25.66 16.79
C LYS A 30 -3.82 25.68 15.43
N ALA A 31 -2.71 24.96 15.31
CA ALA A 31 -1.97 24.86 14.06
C ALA A 31 -1.84 23.44 13.54
N PHE A 32 -1.78 23.36 12.22
CA PHE A 32 -1.63 22.12 11.46
C PHE A 32 -0.52 22.33 10.44
N ARG A 33 0.29 21.30 10.23
CA ARG A 33 1.30 21.25 9.17
C ARG A 33 0.88 20.29 8.08
N GLN A 34 1.31 20.57 6.86
CA GLN A 34 1.12 19.70 5.69
C GLN A 34 -0.33 19.25 5.51
N LEU A 35 -1.25 20.23 5.60
CA LEU A 35 -2.66 19.97 5.49
C LEU A 35 -3.03 19.92 4.01
N HIS A 36 -3.52 18.76 3.54
CA HIS A 36 -3.99 18.62 2.16
C HIS A 36 -5.24 19.49 1.93
N VAL A 37 -5.23 20.26 0.84
CA VAL A 37 -6.32 21.15 0.42
C VAL A 37 -6.47 21.05 -1.10
N ALA A 38 -7.57 20.50 -1.57
CA ALA A 38 -7.77 20.15 -2.98
C ALA A 38 -6.54 19.38 -3.55
N ASN A 39 -5.83 19.94 -4.52
CA ASN A 39 -4.66 19.29 -5.14
C ASN A 39 -3.32 19.72 -4.54
N SER A 40 -3.34 20.54 -3.50
CA SER A 40 -2.17 21.18 -2.89
C SER A 40 -2.01 20.79 -1.41
N ILE A 41 -0.83 21.03 -0.85
CA ILE A 41 -0.53 20.77 0.56
C ILE A 41 -0.13 22.10 1.19
N ALA A 42 -0.96 22.60 2.11
CA ALA A 42 -0.68 23.81 2.85
C ALA A 42 0.37 23.55 3.93
N ASP A 43 1.48 24.30 3.91
CA ASP A 43 2.62 24.09 4.80
C ASP A 43 2.26 24.32 6.27
N THR A 44 1.60 25.44 6.56
CA THR A 44 1.13 25.77 7.91
C THR A 44 -0.25 26.42 7.85
N VAL A 45 -1.18 25.89 8.64
CA VAL A 45 -2.53 26.44 8.80
C VAL A 45 -2.76 26.77 10.27
N ILE A 46 -3.27 27.97 10.55
CA ILE A 46 -3.63 28.42 11.90
C ILE A 46 -5.15 28.64 11.96
N ILE A 47 -5.82 28.04 12.96
CA ILE A 47 -7.26 28.17 13.17
C ILE A 47 -7.53 28.86 14.50
N ASN A 48 -8.05 30.08 14.46
CA ASN A 48 -8.32 30.95 15.61
C ASN A 48 -9.69 31.66 15.53
N GLY A 49 -10.72 30.91 15.13
CA GLY A 49 -12.06 31.44 14.83
C GLY A 49 -12.32 31.49 13.32
N HIS A 50 -11.26 31.72 12.54
CA HIS A 50 -11.17 31.46 11.10
C HIS A 50 -9.87 30.67 10.84
N GLY A 51 -9.77 30.04 9.67
CA GLY A 51 -8.54 29.37 9.23
C GLY A 51 -7.70 30.30 8.37
N THR A 52 -6.39 30.35 8.64
CA THR A 52 -5.41 31.15 7.92
C THR A 52 -4.26 30.27 7.43
N VAL A 53 -3.96 30.32 6.14
CA VAL A 53 -2.86 29.57 5.52
C VAL A 53 -1.59 30.41 5.48
N TYR A 54 -0.45 29.75 5.66
CA TYR A 54 0.90 30.26 5.49
C TYR A 54 1.69 29.29 4.59
N GLU A 55 1.72 29.60 3.30
CA GLU A 55 2.56 28.91 2.31
C GLU A 55 3.99 29.43 2.40
N ILE A 56 4.98 28.55 2.39
CA ILE A 56 6.38 28.89 2.53
C ILE A 56 7.08 28.70 1.18
N LYS A 57 7.83 29.71 0.75
CA LYS A 57 8.77 29.59 -0.37
C LYS A 57 10.15 29.95 0.15
N SER A 58 10.95 28.92 0.40
CA SER A 58 12.29 28.99 0.98
C SER A 58 13.28 29.68 0.03
N ASP A 59 14.53 29.76 0.44
CA ASP A 59 15.60 30.38 -0.34
C ASP A 59 15.76 29.67 -1.71
N LEU A 60 15.49 28.36 -1.78
CA LEU A 60 15.68 27.52 -2.96
C LEU A 60 14.44 27.38 -3.88
N ASP A 61 13.27 27.79 -3.42
CA ASP A 61 12.01 27.54 -4.14
C ASP A 61 11.74 28.48 -5.33
N THR A 62 11.07 27.97 -6.36
CA THR A 62 10.47 28.78 -7.44
C THR A 62 8.99 29.08 -7.17
N PHE A 63 8.42 30.07 -7.86
CA PHE A 63 7.00 30.43 -7.76
C PHE A 63 6.09 29.76 -8.79
N GLU A 64 6.60 28.78 -9.56
CA GLU A 64 5.88 28.19 -10.69
C GLU A 64 4.56 27.54 -10.27
N ARG A 65 4.55 26.85 -9.12
CA ARG A 65 3.36 26.17 -8.58
C ARG A 65 2.47 27.05 -7.70
N LEU A 66 2.94 28.26 -7.35
CA LEU A 66 2.33 29.08 -6.31
C LEU A 66 0.88 29.46 -6.64
N GLU A 67 0.60 29.83 -7.89
CA GLU A 67 -0.74 30.24 -8.30
C GLU A 67 -1.78 29.11 -8.11
N GLY A 68 -1.42 27.88 -8.50
CA GLY A 68 -2.29 26.71 -8.32
C GLY A 68 -2.53 26.41 -6.84
N GLN A 69 -1.48 26.52 -6.01
CA GLN A 69 -1.59 26.33 -4.56
C GLN A 69 -2.51 27.35 -3.91
N LEU A 70 -2.31 28.64 -4.20
CA LEU A 70 -3.15 29.71 -3.65
C LEU A 70 -4.61 29.54 -4.07
N LYS A 71 -4.86 29.24 -5.35
CA LYS A 71 -6.20 28.95 -5.86
C LYS A 71 -6.86 27.78 -5.12
N ASP A 72 -6.11 26.73 -4.79
CA ASP A 72 -6.63 25.61 -4.00
C ASP A 72 -6.93 26.01 -2.56
N TYR A 73 -6.05 26.80 -1.92
CA TYR A 73 -6.24 27.24 -0.54
C TYR A 73 -7.48 28.11 -0.36
N PHE A 74 -7.77 29.00 -1.30
CA PHE A 74 -8.97 29.84 -1.26
C PHE A 74 -10.28 29.07 -1.44
N LYS A 75 -10.25 27.78 -1.82
CA LYS A 75 -11.45 26.92 -1.80
C LYS A 75 -11.91 26.55 -0.39
N VAL A 76 -11.04 26.70 0.61
CA VAL A 76 -11.30 26.28 2.00
C VAL A 76 -11.08 27.42 2.99
N PHE A 77 -10.11 28.29 2.76
CA PHE A 77 -9.68 29.33 3.70
C PHE A 77 -9.91 30.73 3.16
N SER A 78 -10.38 31.61 4.03
CA SER A 78 -10.64 33.02 3.68
C SER A 78 -9.40 33.91 3.71
N TYR A 79 -8.34 33.45 4.39
CA TYR A 79 -7.09 34.19 4.55
C TYR A 79 -5.91 33.30 4.16
N VAL A 80 -5.14 33.74 3.17
CA VAL A 80 -3.98 33.01 2.67
C VAL A 80 -2.79 33.96 2.65
N ASN A 81 -1.65 33.47 3.13
CA ASN A 81 -0.41 34.23 3.20
C ASN A 81 0.72 33.44 2.53
N VAL A 82 1.70 34.18 2.00
CA VAL A 82 2.96 33.62 1.53
C VAL A 82 4.10 34.16 2.40
N VAL A 83 4.97 33.26 2.86
CA VAL A 83 6.16 33.54 3.64
C VAL A 83 7.39 33.33 2.76
N ILE A 84 8.19 34.38 2.61
CA ILE A 84 9.34 34.39 1.70
C ILE A 84 10.59 35.03 2.34
N PRO A 85 11.79 34.76 1.81
CA PRO A 85 12.96 35.59 2.06
C PRO A 85 12.77 37.02 1.51
N GLU A 86 13.48 37.97 2.11
CA GLU A 86 13.43 39.40 1.75
C GLU A 86 13.80 39.65 0.29
N GLU A 87 14.74 38.87 -0.24
CA GLU A 87 15.24 38.96 -1.60
C GLU A 87 14.17 38.63 -2.67
N LYS A 88 13.12 37.87 -2.32
CA LYS A 88 12.08 37.42 -3.27
C LYS A 88 10.85 38.33 -3.32
N LEU A 89 10.81 39.41 -2.53
CA LEU A 89 9.62 40.24 -2.37
C LEU A 89 9.15 40.88 -3.68
N THR A 90 10.07 41.43 -4.48
CA THR A 90 9.72 42.07 -5.76
C THR A 90 9.12 41.08 -6.74
N CYS A 91 9.76 39.91 -6.91
CA CYS A 91 9.29 38.85 -7.81
C CYS A 91 7.92 38.31 -7.39
N LEU A 92 7.69 38.12 -6.08
CA LEU A 92 6.38 37.69 -5.59
C LEU A 92 5.29 38.73 -5.91
N ARG A 93 5.57 40.03 -5.73
CA ARG A 93 4.59 41.09 -6.03
C ARG A 93 4.19 41.12 -7.50
N GLU A 94 5.16 41.02 -8.41
CA GLU A 94 4.90 40.94 -9.85
C GLU A 94 4.04 39.72 -10.18
N ARG A 95 4.33 38.58 -9.55
CA ARG A 95 3.57 37.35 -9.75
C ARG A 95 2.13 37.49 -9.22
N LEU A 96 1.92 38.01 -8.02
CA LEU A 96 0.59 38.23 -7.44
C LEU A 96 -0.25 39.23 -8.25
N ALA A 97 0.39 40.24 -8.86
CA ALA A 97 -0.30 41.26 -9.65
C ALA A 97 -0.91 40.73 -10.95
N VAL A 98 -0.37 39.63 -11.50
CA VAL A 98 -0.88 38.99 -12.72
C VAL A 98 -1.81 37.81 -12.44
N MET A 99 -2.01 37.45 -11.16
CA MET A 99 -2.95 36.39 -10.76
C MET A 99 -4.41 36.88 -10.86
N PRO A 100 -5.39 35.96 -10.84
CA PRO A 100 -6.80 36.30 -10.71
C PRO A 100 -7.11 37.13 -9.45
N GLU A 101 -8.38 37.55 -9.29
CA GLU A 101 -8.82 38.47 -8.23
C GLU A 101 -8.28 38.12 -6.84
N PHE A 102 -8.20 36.84 -6.48
CA PHE A 102 -7.67 36.38 -5.19
C PHE A 102 -6.24 36.87 -4.91
N GLY A 103 -5.41 37.14 -5.93
CA GLY A 103 -4.01 37.54 -5.78
C GLY A 103 -3.83 38.82 -4.98
N ARG A 104 -4.79 39.76 -5.07
CA ARG A 104 -4.76 41.01 -4.29
C ARG A 104 -5.06 40.80 -2.80
N HIS A 105 -5.71 39.68 -2.45
CA HIS A 105 -6.10 39.34 -1.08
C HIS A 105 -5.01 38.58 -0.32
N VAL A 106 -3.92 38.17 -1.00
CA VAL A 106 -2.84 37.40 -0.41
C VAL A 106 -1.99 38.26 0.52
N GLY A 107 -1.82 37.81 1.76
CA GLY A 107 -0.89 38.43 2.71
C GLY A 107 0.56 38.04 2.43
N VAL A 108 1.50 38.93 2.73
CA VAL A 108 2.93 38.70 2.49
C VAL A 108 3.73 38.92 3.77
N TYR A 109 4.46 37.88 4.15
CA TYR A 109 5.41 37.90 5.26
C TYR A 109 6.83 37.68 4.73
N VAL A 110 7.75 38.49 5.24
CA VAL A 110 9.17 38.43 4.91
C VAL A 110 9.95 37.93 6.12
N LEU A 111 10.72 36.86 5.94
CA LEU A 111 11.71 36.43 6.91
C LEU A 111 13.03 37.15 6.66
N THR A 112 13.31 38.14 7.51
CA THR A 112 14.55 38.93 7.43
C THR A 112 15.79 38.08 7.71
N ARG A 113 16.97 38.56 7.31
CA ARG A 113 18.27 37.91 7.63
C ARG A 113 18.57 37.80 9.13
N ARG A 114 17.85 38.56 9.98
CA ARG A 114 17.94 38.49 11.45
C ARG A 114 16.92 37.53 12.07
N ASN A 115 16.30 36.67 11.26
CA ASN A 115 15.27 35.70 11.67
C ASN A 115 14.03 36.35 12.31
N ALA A 116 13.74 37.61 11.97
CA ALA A 116 12.50 38.28 12.32
C ALA A 116 11.50 38.14 11.17
N LEU A 117 10.28 37.71 11.51
CA LEU A 117 9.17 37.58 10.57
C LEU A 117 8.40 38.91 10.53
N LYS A 118 8.48 39.62 9.40
CA LYS A 118 7.85 40.93 9.20
C LYS A 118 6.64 40.79 8.28
N LYS A 119 5.48 41.27 8.73
CA LYS A 119 4.30 41.42 7.86
C LYS A 119 4.49 42.62 6.95
N VAL A 120 4.57 42.41 5.64
CA VAL A 120 4.75 43.47 4.64
C VAL A 120 3.43 43.83 3.98
N GLN A 121 2.53 42.85 3.84
CA GLN A 121 1.16 43.02 3.36
C GLN A 121 0.24 42.18 4.23
N ALA A 122 -0.84 42.77 4.74
CA ALA A 122 -1.86 42.01 5.46
C ALA A 122 -2.73 41.24 4.46
N PRO A 123 -3.17 40.01 4.79
CA PRO A 123 -4.17 39.33 3.98
C PRO A 123 -5.53 40.02 4.14
N ASP A 124 -6.30 40.06 3.06
CA ASP A 124 -7.70 40.47 3.09
C ASP A 124 -8.59 39.24 3.03
N GLU A 125 -9.80 39.34 3.59
CA GLU A 125 -10.77 38.25 3.51
C GLU A 125 -11.21 38.05 2.06
N TYR A 126 -11.21 36.80 1.61
CA TYR A 126 -11.69 36.42 0.29
C TYR A 126 -12.43 35.09 0.33
N ASN A 127 -13.72 35.12 -0.02
CA ASN A 127 -14.63 33.98 0.11
C ASN A 127 -15.24 33.52 -1.22
N ASN A 128 -14.96 34.20 -2.33
CA ASN A 128 -15.64 33.97 -3.61
C ASN A 128 -15.37 32.57 -4.18
N ASP A 129 -14.23 31.97 -3.86
CA ASP A 129 -13.84 30.66 -4.35
C ASP A 129 -14.13 29.51 -3.37
N LEU A 130 -14.77 29.78 -2.22
CA LEU A 130 -15.08 28.75 -1.23
C LEU A 130 -15.95 27.65 -1.84
N SER A 131 -15.54 26.40 -1.61
CA SER A 131 -16.20 25.22 -2.13
C SER A 131 -16.70 24.36 -0.99
N GLY A 132 -18.02 24.17 -0.91
CA GLY A 132 -18.64 23.24 0.05
C GLY A 132 -18.10 21.81 -0.07
N LEU A 133 -17.73 21.40 -1.28
CA LEU A 133 -17.14 20.07 -1.52
C LEU A 133 -15.73 19.98 -0.92
N GLU A 134 -14.87 20.96 -1.18
CA GLU A 134 -13.50 20.95 -0.64
C GLU A 134 -13.50 21.11 0.87
N LEU A 135 -14.43 21.89 1.42
CA LEU A 135 -14.67 22.00 2.86
C LEU A 135 -15.04 20.65 3.50
N LEU A 136 -15.94 19.89 2.88
CA LEU A 136 -16.31 18.56 3.35
C LEU A 136 -15.13 17.58 3.34
N LYS A 137 -14.32 17.60 2.27
CA LYS A 137 -13.14 16.74 2.12
C LYS A 137 -12.09 16.96 3.22
N MET A 138 -12.10 18.11 3.87
CA MET A 138 -11.24 18.38 5.01
C MET A 138 -11.61 17.56 6.25
N LEU A 139 -12.85 17.07 6.36
CA LEU A 139 -13.40 16.46 7.58
C LEU A 139 -13.26 14.94 7.60
N ARG A 140 -12.94 14.40 8.78
CA ARG A 140 -12.98 12.94 9.05
C ARG A 140 -14.43 12.51 9.31
N LYS A 141 -14.74 11.23 9.12
CA LYS A 141 -16.09 10.66 9.34
C LYS A 141 -16.80 11.11 10.62
N PRO A 142 -16.16 11.07 11.80
CA PRO A 142 -16.81 11.52 13.04
C PRO A 142 -17.18 13.01 13.00
N GLU A 143 -16.38 13.84 12.33
CA GLU A 143 -16.52 15.30 12.33
C GLU A 143 -17.68 15.76 11.44
N TYR A 144 -17.73 15.33 10.18
CA TYR A 144 -18.87 15.67 9.32
C TYR A 144 -20.17 15.04 9.82
N SER A 145 -20.11 13.85 10.44
CA SER A 145 -21.30 13.22 11.04
C SER A 145 -21.83 14.04 12.22
N ALA A 146 -20.94 14.59 13.06
CA ALA A 146 -21.35 15.45 14.17
C ALA A 146 -21.99 16.75 13.67
N ILE A 147 -21.39 17.38 12.64
CA ILE A 147 -21.94 18.59 12.01
C ILE A 147 -23.33 18.31 11.45
N LEU A 148 -23.49 17.28 10.62
CA LEU A 148 -24.77 16.98 9.97
C LEU A 148 -25.85 16.63 10.99
N ARG A 149 -25.52 15.87 12.04
CA ARG A 149 -26.48 15.57 13.12
C ARG A 149 -26.91 16.84 13.86
N SER A 150 -25.99 17.78 14.10
CA SER A 150 -26.33 19.06 14.73
C SER A 150 -27.19 19.94 13.84
N GLU A 151 -26.93 19.94 12.53
CA GLU A 151 -27.58 20.83 11.56
C GLU A 151 -28.94 20.31 11.10
N PHE A 152 -29.09 18.99 10.94
CA PHE A 152 -30.30 18.36 10.38
C PHE A 152 -31.04 17.45 11.37
N GLY A 153 -30.52 17.26 12.58
CA GLY A 153 -31.11 16.40 13.61
C GLY A 153 -30.99 14.88 13.37
N MET A 154 -30.60 14.48 12.16
CA MET A 154 -30.48 13.08 11.76
C MET A 154 -29.27 12.86 10.83
N LEU A 155 -28.92 11.60 10.62
CA LEU A 155 -27.94 11.17 9.63
C LEU A 155 -28.61 10.27 8.60
N PRO A 156 -28.05 10.15 7.39
CA PRO A 156 -28.56 9.24 6.37
C PRO A 156 -28.64 7.79 6.89
N ASP A 157 -29.79 7.16 6.67
CA ASP A 157 -29.96 5.72 6.85
C ASP A 157 -29.70 5.03 5.51
N VAL A 158 -28.43 4.77 5.22
CA VAL A 158 -27.95 4.16 3.98
C VAL A 158 -26.83 3.17 4.27
N PRO A 159 -26.54 2.22 3.36
CA PRO A 159 -25.42 1.30 3.55
C PRO A 159 -24.09 2.02 3.79
N PRO A 160 -23.15 1.44 4.55
CA PRO A 160 -21.89 2.11 4.94
C PRO A 160 -21.09 2.72 3.79
N ALA A 161 -21.02 2.05 2.64
CA ALA A 161 -20.33 2.56 1.45
C ALA A 161 -21.02 3.77 0.79
N MET A 162 -22.33 3.92 0.97
CA MET A 162 -23.13 5.05 0.45
C MET A 162 -23.21 6.22 1.44
N PHE A 163 -22.69 6.03 2.66
CA PHE A 163 -22.82 7.00 3.74
C PHE A 163 -22.19 8.36 3.41
N TYR A 164 -20.97 8.38 2.87
CA TYR A 164 -20.30 9.63 2.53
C TYR A 164 -21.01 10.38 1.38
N PRO A 165 -21.36 9.75 0.25
CA PRO A 165 -22.17 10.39 -0.79
C PRO A 165 -23.49 10.99 -0.29
N ALA A 166 -24.21 10.29 0.58
CA ALA A 166 -25.43 10.81 1.18
C ALA A 166 -25.16 12.00 2.13
N CYS A 167 -24.11 11.91 2.97
CA CYS A 167 -23.66 13.01 3.81
C CYS A 167 -23.23 14.22 2.99
N ARG A 168 -22.57 14.01 1.85
CA ARG A 168 -22.15 15.08 0.93
C ARG A 168 -23.35 15.86 0.43
N LYS A 169 -24.40 15.18 -0.02
CA LYS A 169 -25.63 15.84 -0.48
C LYS A 169 -26.18 16.76 0.61
N MET A 170 -26.33 16.25 1.83
CA MET A 170 -26.80 17.06 2.96
C MET A 170 -25.85 18.21 3.31
N PHE A 171 -24.54 17.99 3.29
CA PHE A 171 -23.57 19.02 3.64
C PHE A 171 -23.58 20.19 2.64
N LEU A 172 -23.79 19.90 1.35
CA LEU A 172 -23.86 20.92 0.31
C LEU A 172 -25.12 21.81 0.40
N ASP A 173 -26.14 21.40 1.16
CA ASP A 173 -27.30 22.24 1.47
C ASP A 173 -27.00 23.29 2.56
N ILE A 174 -25.87 23.17 3.27
CA ILE A 174 -25.44 24.16 4.26
C ILE A 174 -24.81 25.36 3.53
N PRO A 175 -25.24 26.61 3.80
CA PRO A 175 -24.62 27.80 3.22
C PRO A 175 -23.10 27.82 3.44
N VAL A 176 -22.32 28.05 2.38
CA VAL A 176 -20.87 27.80 2.35
C VAL A 176 -20.09 28.50 3.48
N LEU A 177 -20.44 29.73 3.85
CA LEU A 177 -19.81 30.46 4.96
C LEU A 177 -20.10 29.80 6.33
N LYS A 178 -21.33 29.33 6.52
CA LYS A 178 -21.70 28.57 7.72
C LYS A 178 -20.96 27.23 7.75
N ALA A 179 -20.91 26.53 6.62
CA ALA A 179 -20.19 25.28 6.46
C ALA A 179 -18.70 25.45 6.81
N GLN A 180 -18.06 26.51 6.32
CA GLN A 180 -16.67 26.83 6.64
C GLN A 180 -16.47 27.04 8.14
N ALA A 181 -17.31 27.84 8.80
CA ALA A 181 -17.22 28.06 10.24
C ALA A 181 -17.32 26.75 11.05
N LEU A 182 -18.25 25.87 10.67
CA LEU A 182 -18.42 24.55 11.28
C LEU A 182 -17.19 23.65 11.05
N VAL A 183 -16.63 23.65 9.84
CA VAL A 183 -15.42 22.91 9.49
C VAL A 183 -14.22 23.38 10.31
N MET A 184 -14.00 24.69 10.42
CA MET A 184 -12.92 25.26 11.22
C MET A 184 -13.07 24.89 12.70
N ALA A 185 -14.29 24.93 13.23
CA ALA A 185 -14.58 24.51 14.60
C ALA A 185 -14.26 23.02 14.83
N ALA A 186 -14.59 22.14 13.87
CA ALA A 186 -14.32 20.72 13.96
C ALA A 186 -12.82 20.39 13.85
N ILE A 187 -12.12 20.92 12.83
CA ILE A 187 -10.68 20.68 12.63
C ILE A 187 -9.87 21.15 13.84
N LYS A 188 -10.25 22.27 14.45
CA LYS A 188 -9.60 22.81 15.66
C LYS A 188 -9.55 21.80 16.83
N GLN A 189 -10.48 20.85 16.89
CA GLN A 189 -10.51 19.82 17.96
C GLN A 189 -9.51 18.67 17.75
N ARG A 190 -8.86 18.56 16.58
CA ARG A 190 -7.93 17.45 16.29
C ARG A 190 -6.64 17.45 17.12
N ASN A 191 -6.20 18.61 17.59
CA ASN A 191 -4.97 18.71 18.38
C ASN A 191 -5.32 18.98 19.84
N ALA A 192 -5.03 18.02 20.71
CA ALA A 192 -5.35 18.07 22.14
C ALA A 192 -4.41 18.99 22.95
N TRP A 193 -3.19 19.26 22.47
CA TRP A 193 -2.20 20.02 23.22
C TRP A 193 -2.61 21.47 23.44
N THR A 194 -2.67 21.90 24.70
CA THR A 194 -2.82 23.30 25.08
C THR A 194 -1.47 23.96 25.33
N ARG A 195 -1.45 25.30 25.42
CA ARG A 195 -0.24 26.04 25.83
C ARG A 195 0.30 25.56 27.17
N GLU A 196 -0.60 25.38 28.13
CA GLU A 196 -0.29 25.00 29.51
C GLU A 196 0.33 23.59 29.57
N ASP A 197 -0.03 22.71 28.64
CA ASP A 197 0.58 21.38 28.51
C ASP A 197 2.01 21.47 27.94
N LEU A 198 2.23 22.33 26.94
CA LEU A 198 3.54 22.51 26.29
C LEU A 198 4.53 23.32 27.12
N GLU A 199 4.07 24.28 27.92
CA GLU A 199 4.93 25.12 28.78
C GLU A 199 5.67 24.33 29.86
N ARG A 200 5.20 23.12 30.17
CA ARG A 200 5.86 22.16 31.09
C ARG A 200 7.15 21.56 30.52
N PHE A 201 7.38 21.69 29.21
CA PHE A 201 8.55 21.17 28.53
C PHE A 201 9.53 22.31 28.16
N PRO A 202 10.85 22.01 28.02
CA PRO A 202 11.82 22.97 27.53
C PRO A 202 11.43 23.53 26.16
N GLU A 203 11.69 24.82 25.95
CA GLU A 203 11.28 25.56 24.76
C GLU A 203 11.67 24.88 23.44
N ALA A 204 12.90 24.32 23.40
CA ALA A 204 13.45 23.61 22.24
C ALA A 204 12.67 22.34 21.84
N GLN A 205 11.86 21.75 22.74
CA GLN A 205 11.14 20.50 22.50
C GLN A 205 9.66 20.70 22.16
N ARG A 206 9.11 21.89 22.38
CA ARG A 206 7.65 22.16 22.32
C ARG A 206 7.07 21.94 20.93
N ILE A 207 7.76 22.35 19.87
CA ILE A 207 7.30 22.20 18.48
C ILE A 207 7.28 20.73 18.07
N SER A 208 8.34 19.98 18.40
CA SER A 208 8.43 18.55 18.12
C SER A 208 7.32 17.76 18.83
N LEU A 209 7.04 18.09 20.10
CA LEU A 209 5.96 17.47 20.87
C LEU A 209 4.58 17.80 20.32
N TYR A 210 4.35 19.06 19.90
CA TYR A 210 3.08 19.52 19.35
C TYR A 210 2.64 18.76 18.08
N PHE A 211 3.60 18.27 17.28
CA PHE A 211 3.33 17.62 15.99
C PHE A 211 3.53 16.08 15.97
N SER A 212 3.84 15.42 17.08
CA SER A 212 4.26 13.99 17.11
C SER A 212 3.21 12.96 17.56
N TYR A 213 1.99 13.35 17.92
CA TYR A 213 1.06 12.50 18.70
C TYR A 213 0.25 11.44 17.92
N ASP A 214 0.12 11.52 16.59
CA ASP A 214 -0.82 10.67 15.81
C ASP A 214 -0.36 9.20 15.56
N LYS A 215 0.78 8.75 16.11
CA LYS A 215 1.44 7.48 15.71
C LYS A 215 1.23 6.26 16.62
N MET A 216 0.39 6.30 17.65
CA MET A 216 0.22 5.15 18.56
C MET A 216 -1.26 4.80 18.76
N GLN A 217 -1.73 3.75 18.08
CA GLN A 217 -2.63 2.69 18.60
C GLN A 217 -3.30 1.91 17.44
N GLN A 218 -3.18 0.57 17.44
CA GLN A 218 -4.26 -0.43 17.17
C GLN A 218 -3.73 -1.83 16.78
N VAL A 219 -4.10 -2.88 17.54
CA VAL A 219 -4.20 -4.30 17.09
C VAL A 219 -5.24 -5.06 17.95
N PRO A 220 -6.17 -5.85 17.35
CA PRO A 220 -6.85 -6.95 18.06
C PRO A 220 -6.75 -8.34 17.37
N ARG A 221 -6.95 -9.41 18.17
CA ARG A 221 -6.70 -10.85 17.91
C ARG A 221 -7.94 -11.65 17.38
N ARG A 222 -7.68 -12.74 16.63
CA ARG A 222 -8.64 -13.75 16.07
C ARG A 222 -8.79 -15.02 16.95
N LYS A 223 -9.85 -15.81 16.69
CA LYS A 223 -10.12 -17.19 17.19
C LYS A 223 -10.24 -18.21 16.03
N THR A 224 -10.06 -19.49 16.33
CA THR A 224 -9.79 -20.63 15.39
C THR A 224 -10.83 -21.77 15.51
N PHE A 225 -11.06 -22.55 14.44
CA PHE A 225 -11.71 -23.88 14.43
C PHE A 225 -11.02 -24.80 13.39
N ARG A 226 -11.14 -26.13 13.56
CA ARG A 226 -10.27 -27.19 12.98
C ARG A 226 -11.12 -28.31 12.34
N LEU A 227 -10.70 -28.86 11.18
CA LEU A 227 -11.15 -30.18 10.67
C LEU A 227 -10.09 -30.82 9.74
N ARG A 228 -10.12 -32.16 9.67
CA ARG A 228 -9.11 -33.11 9.13
C ARG A 228 -9.71 -33.89 7.95
N MET A 229 -8.93 -34.24 6.91
CA MET A 229 -9.08 -35.46 6.09
C MET A 229 -7.81 -35.74 5.24
N THR A 230 -7.71 -36.98 4.74
CA THR A 230 -6.51 -37.79 4.40
C THR A 230 -6.21 -37.97 2.89
N ARG A 231 -4.94 -38.31 2.58
CA ARG A 231 -4.27 -38.45 1.27
C ARG A 231 -4.58 -39.71 0.45
N GLN A 232 -4.47 -39.60 -0.88
CA GLN A 232 -3.76 -40.54 -1.78
C GLN A 232 -3.03 -39.78 -2.90
N GLY A 233 -1.91 -40.31 -3.40
CA GLY A 233 -0.95 -39.62 -4.25
C GLY A 233 -0.88 -40.12 -5.71
N GLY A 234 -0.51 -39.20 -6.58
CA GLY A 234 -0.08 -39.36 -7.97
C GLY A 234 0.92 -38.24 -8.30
N CYS A 235 1.60 -38.33 -9.45
CA CYS A 235 2.66 -37.39 -9.87
C CYS A 235 2.19 -35.93 -9.76
N VAL A 236 2.88 -35.13 -8.95
CA VAL A 236 2.37 -33.86 -8.43
C VAL A 236 2.77 -32.70 -9.32
N MET A 237 1.81 -32.09 -10.01
CA MET A 237 2.03 -30.77 -10.60
C MET A 237 2.25 -29.75 -9.48
N THR A 238 3.36 -29.02 -9.48
CA THR A 238 3.68 -28.07 -8.39
C THR A 238 3.70 -26.64 -8.88
N TYR A 239 2.92 -25.78 -8.22
CA TYR A 239 2.82 -24.35 -8.46
C TYR A 239 3.52 -23.55 -7.36
N TYR A 240 4.36 -22.59 -7.73
CA TYR A 240 5.19 -21.80 -6.83
C TYR A 240 4.84 -20.30 -6.88
N PRO A 241 3.78 -19.84 -6.20
CA PRO A 241 3.45 -18.41 -6.18
C PRO A 241 4.44 -17.63 -5.32
N TYR A 242 5.05 -16.59 -5.87
CA TYR A 242 6.03 -15.75 -5.17
C TYR A 242 5.38 -14.49 -4.58
N LEU A 243 5.58 -14.27 -3.29
CA LEU A 243 5.04 -13.14 -2.54
C LEU A 243 6.14 -12.45 -1.73
N ARG A 244 6.06 -11.13 -1.55
CA ARG A 244 7.09 -10.35 -0.83
C ARG A 244 6.83 -10.23 0.66
N ALA A 245 6.22 -11.26 1.24
CA ALA A 245 5.88 -11.37 2.66
C ALA A 245 5.28 -10.08 3.27
N ARG A 246 4.54 -9.27 2.49
CA ARG A 246 3.88 -8.08 3.05
C ARG A 246 2.74 -8.52 3.96
N GLN A 247 2.37 -7.67 4.92
CA GLN A 247 1.37 -7.99 5.93
C GLN A 247 0.09 -8.65 5.37
N TYR A 248 -0.47 -8.10 4.30
CA TYR A 248 -1.72 -8.59 3.69
C TYR A 248 -1.52 -9.81 2.79
N GLU A 249 -0.31 -10.03 2.26
CA GLU A 249 0.08 -11.25 1.52
C GLU A 249 0.23 -12.42 2.49
N LEU A 250 0.90 -12.19 3.63
CA LEU A 250 0.98 -13.14 4.74
C LEU A 250 -0.40 -13.47 5.31
N PHE A 251 -1.30 -12.48 5.41
CA PHE A 251 -2.68 -12.73 5.82
C PHE A 251 -3.46 -13.56 4.80
N ALA A 252 -3.20 -13.44 3.50
CA ALA A 252 -3.80 -14.30 2.48
C ALA A 252 -3.36 -15.77 2.69
N LEU A 253 -2.05 -16.01 2.78
CA LEU A 253 -1.49 -17.34 3.01
C LEU A 253 -2.03 -17.97 4.30
N ARG A 254 -1.99 -17.22 5.41
CA ARG A 254 -2.50 -17.69 6.70
C ARG A 254 -3.96 -18.11 6.62
N GLU A 255 -4.79 -17.34 5.92
CA GLU A 255 -6.23 -17.61 5.83
C GLU A 255 -6.55 -18.82 4.95
N LEU A 256 -5.89 -18.94 3.79
CA LEU A 256 -6.02 -20.13 2.94
C LEU A 256 -5.54 -21.38 3.66
N LEU A 257 -4.38 -21.31 4.31
CA LEU A 257 -3.83 -22.44 5.05
C LEU A 257 -4.73 -22.81 6.25
N THR A 258 -5.19 -21.85 7.03
CA THR A 258 -6.10 -22.16 8.16
C THR A 258 -7.44 -22.71 7.68
N GLY A 259 -7.96 -22.22 6.55
CA GLY A 259 -9.21 -22.67 5.96
C GLY A 259 -9.13 -24.02 5.24
N GLY A 260 -7.93 -24.57 5.04
CA GLY A 260 -7.73 -25.77 4.22
C GLY A 260 -8.03 -25.58 2.75
N LEU A 261 -7.87 -24.35 2.27
CA LEU A 261 -8.12 -23.93 0.88
C LEU A 261 -6.83 -23.80 0.06
N LEU A 262 -5.70 -24.19 0.64
CA LEU A 262 -4.40 -24.25 -0.03
C LEU A 262 -4.02 -25.72 -0.24
N SER A 263 -3.93 -26.13 -1.50
CA SER A 263 -3.48 -27.48 -1.87
C SER A 263 -2.01 -27.70 -1.46
N ARG A 264 -1.61 -28.96 -1.31
CA ARG A 264 -0.21 -29.36 -1.07
C ARG A 264 0.68 -29.14 -2.30
N ASP A 265 0.03 -28.98 -3.44
CA ASP A 265 0.63 -28.78 -4.75
C ASP A 265 0.90 -27.30 -5.03
N VAL A 266 0.43 -26.41 -4.15
CA VAL A 266 0.78 -25.01 -4.12
C VAL A 266 1.82 -24.80 -3.02
N VAL A 267 3.03 -24.41 -3.42
CA VAL A 267 4.18 -24.18 -2.54
C VAL A 267 4.55 -22.70 -2.61
N PRO A 268 3.97 -21.84 -1.75
CA PRO A 268 4.27 -20.42 -1.79
C PRO A 268 5.74 -20.16 -1.50
N ILE A 269 6.32 -19.23 -2.25
CA ILE A 269 7.64 -18.67 -1.99
C ILE A 269 7.44 -17.31 -1.36
N ILE A 270 7.99 -17.08 -0.17
CA ILE A 270 7.92 -15.78 0.50
C ILE A 270 9.31 -15.13 0.56
N GLU A 271 9.38 -13.86 0.15
CA GLU A 271 10.54 -13.00 0.31
C GLU A 271 10.35 -12.08 1.52
N PRO A 272 11.05 -12.31 2.65
CA PRO A 272 10.96 -11.46 3.83
C PRO A 272 11.45 -10.04 3.55
N VAL A 273 10.55 -9.06 3.48
CA VAL A 273 10.92 -7.64 3.31
C VAL A 273 11.01 -6.88 4.64
N ARG A 274 10.38 -7.38 5.71
CA ARG A 274 10.37 -6.74 7.02
C ARG A 274 10.16 -7.77 8.12
N ASP A 275 10.84 -7.59 9.24
CA ASP A 275 10.62 -8.40 10.44
C ASP A 275 9.34 -7.95 11.14
N MET A 276 8.33 -8.83 11.17
CA MET A 276 7.04 -8.56 11.78
C MET A 276 6.40 -9.82 12.36
N PRO A 277 5.59 -9.74 13.43
CA PRO A 277 5.00 -10.92 14.07
C PRO A 277 4.20 -11.83 13.13
N GLN A 278 3.60 -11.26 12.08
CA GLN A 278 2.84 -11.99 11.06
C GLN A 278 3.72 -12.93 10.24
N LEU A 279 4.98 -12.55 9.97
CA LEU A 279 5.94 -13.36 9.21
C LEU A 279 6.29 -14.62 10.01
N HIS A 280 6.74 -14.43 11.26
CA HIS A 280 7.00 -15.51 12.22
C HIS A 280 5.79 -16.45 12.35
N GLN A 281 4.59 -15.89 12.46
CA GLN A 281 3.36 -16.68 12.56
C GLN A 281 3.11 -17.56 11.31
N VAL A 282 3.34 -17.03 10.11
CA VAL A 282 3.13 -17.79 8.87
C VAL A 282 4.15 -18.90 8.72
N ILE A 283 5.44 -18.63 8.94
CA ILE A 283 6.50 -19.66 8.86
C ILE A 283 6.18 -20.81 9.81
N ARG A 284 5.88 -20.49 11.08
CA ARG A 284 5.48 -21.47 12.07
C ARG A 284 4.22 -22.26 11.66
N LEU A 285 3.20 -21.58 11.13
CA LEU A 285 1.95 -22.25 10.72
C LEU A 285 2.17 -23.28 9.60
N PHE A 286 3.05 -23.00 8.64
CA PHE A 286 3.42 -23.96 7.59
C PHE A 286 4.24 -25.13 8.14
N ARG A 287 5.15 -24.89 9.11
CA ARG A 287 5.91 -25.96 9.79
C ARG A 287 5.01 -26.91 10.57
N GLU A 288 4.01 -26.38 11.27
CA GLU A 288 3.09 -27.17 12.09
C GLU A 288 2.05 -27.96 11.28
N ARG A 289 1.85 -27.62 10.00
CA ARG A 289 0.78 -28.21 9.20
C ARG A 289 1.30 -29.32 8.29
N GLU A 290 0.85 -30.54 8.60
CA GLU A 290 1.24 -31.75 7.87
C GLU A 290 0.98 -31.63 6.37
N GLY A 291 2.06 -31.85 5.60
CA GLY A 291 2.03 -31.89 4.14
C GLY A 291 1.91 -30.52 3.46
N SER A 292 1.92 -29.41 4.20
CA SER A 292 2.15 -28.10 3.58
C SER A 292 3.63 -27.85 3.36
N ALA A 293 3.96 -27.07 2.33
CA ALA A 293 5.31 -26.64 2.03
C ALA A 293 5.36 -25.13 1.81
N LEU A 294 6.47 -24.50 2.21
CA LEU A 294 6.74 -23.08 2.07
C LEU A 294 8.20 -22.86 1.70
N GLY A 295 8.48 -22.09 0.66
CA GLY A 295 9.83 -21.59 0.39
C GLY A 295 10.05 -20.25 1.07
N VAL A 296 11.20 -20.06 1.72
CA VAL A 296 11.57 -18.78 2.34
C VAL A 296 12.87 -18.28 1.72
N VAL A 297 12.83 -17.08 1.13
CA VAL A 297 14.02 -16.42 0.58
C VAL A 297 14.93 -15.98 1.71
N LEU A 298 16.20 -16.40 1.65
CA LEU A 298 17.19 -16.18 2.70
C LEU A 298 18.09 -14.96 2.45
N ASN A 299 18.10 -14.45 1.22
CA ASN A 299 18.87 -13.27 0.79
C ASN A 299 17.97 -12.31 -0.03
N PRO A 300 16.95 -11.70 0.60
CA PRO A 300 16.00 -10.85 -0.10
C PRO A 300 16.70 -9.67 -0.78
N ASN A 301 16.21 -9.28 -1.95
CA ASN A 301 16.69 -8.11 -2.70
C ASN A 301 15.98 -6.83 -2.26
N MET A 302 14.83 -6.95 -1.59
CA MET A 302 13.95 -5.83 -1.25
C MET A 302 13.68 -5.72 0.26
N GLY A 303 13.51 -4.49 0.75
CA GLY A 303 13.05 -4.19 2.11
C GLY A 303 14.15 -3.98 3.15
N GLU A 304 13.79 -4.04 4.42
CA GLU A 304 14.66 -3.79 5.58
C GLU A 304 15.57 -4.99 5.92
N LEU A 305 15.36 -6.14 5.27
CA LEU A 305 16.06 -7.41 5.55
C LEU A 305 17.14 -7.77 4.51
N THR A 306 17.49 -6.84 3.62
CA THR A 306 18.52 -7.03 2.57
C THR A 306 19.96 -6.96 3.09
N SER A 307 20.14 -6.59 4.36
CA SER A 307 21.45 -6.55 5.01
C SER A 307 22.02 -7.95 5.20
N ASP A 308 23.34 -8.05 5.35
CA ASP A 308 24.04 -9.30 5.67
C ASP A 308 23.70 -9.80 7.09
N ILE A 309 22.49 -10.32 7.25
CA ILE A 309 21.94 -10.91 8.46
C ILE A 309 21.63 -12.36 8.13
N ASP A 310 22.04 -13.27 9.01
CA ASP A 310 21.55 -14.64 8.97
C ASP A 310 20.05 -14.66 9.34
N LEU A 311 19.19 -14.80 8.32
CA LEU A 311 17.75 -14.76 8.49
C LEU A 311 17.20 -15.92 9.30
N ASP A 312 17.84 -17.09 9.31
CA ASP A 312 17.37 -18.21 10.14
C ASP A 312 17.57 -17.89 11.63
N THR A 313 18.73 -17.35 12.00
CA THR A 313 18.99 -16.87 13.38
C THR A 313 17.97 -15.83 13.84
N LYS A 314 17.46 -14.99 12.92
CA LYS A 314 16.50 -13.92 13.24
C LYS A 314 15.04 -14.38 13.24
N LEU A 315 14.65 -15.23 12.30
CA LEU A 315 13.26 -15.59 12.03
C LEU A 315 12.91 -17.03 12.47
N ASP A 316 13.89 -17.80 12.95
CA ASP A 316 13.76 -19.21 13.31
C ASP A 316 13.05 -20.02 12.21
N ILE A 317 13.56 -19.89 10.99
CA ILE A 317 12.95 -20.40 9.75
C ILE A 317 12.80 -21.92 9.83
N TYR A 318 13.81 -22.60 10.35
CA TYR A 318 13.80 -24.06 10.52
C TYR A 318 13.30 -24.51 11.90
N GLY A 319 13.07 -23.59 12.84
CA GLY A 319 12.48 -23.94 14.14
C GLY A 319 13.41 -24.54 15.18
N ARG A 320 14.71 -24.21 15.09
CA ARG A 320 15.72 -24.78 15.99
C ARG A 320 15.64 -24.19 17.39
N ASN A 321 14.98 -23.04 17.55
CA ASN A 321 14.88 -22.30 18.80
C ASN A 321 13.54 -22.51 19.55
N GLU A 322 12.63 -23.34 19.05
CA GLU A 322 11.33 -23.56 19.69
C GLU A 322 11.43 -24.45 20.94
N SER A 323 10.87 -23.96 22.05
CA SER A 323 10.91 -24.65 23.36
C SER A 323 9.93 -25.83 23.47
N GLU A 324 8.90 -25.87 22.64
CA GLU A 324 7.97 -27.00 22.53
C GLU A 324 8.26 -27.74 21.22
N PRO A 325 8.51 -29.07 21.26
CA PRO A 325 8.72 -29.84 20.04
C PRO A 325 7.48 -29.76 19.15
N LEU A 326 7.68 -29.51 17.85
CA LEU A 326 6.61 -29.56 16.85
C LEU A 326 5.87 -30.90 16.94
N ILE A 327 4.58 -30.87 17.32
CA ILE A 327 3.78 -32.08 17.53
C ILE A 327 3.07 -32.45 16.21
N GLY A 328 3.49 -33.53 15.55
CA GLY A 328 2.87 -34.08 14.32
C GLY A 328 3.89 -34.39 13.22
N ALA A 329 3.44 -34.95 12.08
CA ALA A 329 4.27 -34.95 10.87
C ALA A 329 4.38 -33.50 10.38
N ALA A 330 5.58 -32.94 10.41
CA ALA A 330 5.83 -31.53 10.11
C ALA A 330 5.55 -31.21 8.63
N GLY A 331 5.16 -29.96 8.37
CA GLY A 331 5.27 -29.37 7.04
C GLY A 331 6.73 -29.03 6.71
N THR A 332 7.00 -28.80 5.42
CA THR A 332 8.35 -28.54 4.91
C THR A 332 8.57 -27.03 4.74
N VAL A 333 9.69 -26.51 5.25
CA VAL A 333 10.14 -25.16 4.93
C VAL A 333 11.46 -25.25 4.17
N SER A 334 11.44 -24.85 2.91
CA SER A 334 12.56 -24.98 1.98
C SER A 334 13.38 -23.68 1.93
N PRO A 335 14.73 -23.77 1.97
CA PRO A 335 15.58 -22.62 1.69
C PRO A 335 15.40 -22.16 0.24
N VAL A 336 15.21 -20.86 0.05
CA VAL A 336 15.22 -20.22 -1.26
C VAL A 336 16.33 -19.19 -1.32
N ILE A 337 17.12 -19.21 -2.40
CA ILE A 337 18.25 -18.30 -2.60
C ILE A 337 18.03 -17.55 -3.91
N LEU A 338 18.11 -16.22 -3.89
CA LEU A 338 18.21 -15.41 -5.09
C LEU A 338 19.67 -15.43 -5.57
N LEU A 339 19.94 -15.57 -6.87
CA LEU A 339 21.32 -15.57 -7.39
C LEU A 339 21.95 -14.15 -7.41
N ASN A 340 21.78 -13.39 -6.33
CA ASN A 340 22.43 -12.10 -6.15
C ASN A 340 23.88 -12.27 -5.64
N LYS A 341 24.53 -11.15 -5.32
CA LYS A 341 25.93 -11.13 -4.83
C LYS A 341 26.17 -11.93 -3.54
N ASP A 342 25.13 -12.15 -2.73
CA ASP A 342 25.22 -12.79 -1.40
C ASP A 342 24.88 -14.30 -1.47
N ALA A 343 24.50 -14.82 -2.64
CA ALA A 343 23.99 -16.18 -2.83
C ALA A 343 24.93 -17.27 -2.32
N VAL A 344 26.23 -17.18 -2.65
CA VAL A 344 27.23 -18.19 -2.27
C VAL A 344 27.42 -18.21 -0.75
N GLU A 345 27.53 -17.04 -0.14
CA GLU A 345 27.71 -16.91 1.31
C GLU A 345 26.49 -17.45 2.07
N VAL A 346 25.28 -17.11 1.63
CA VAL A 346 24.06 -17.62 2.24
C VAL A 346 23.92 -19.13 2.03
N ALA A 347 24.30 -19.65 0.87
CA ALA A 347 24.32 -21.10 0.64
C ALA A 347 25.31 -21.83 1.58
N GLU A 348 26.49 -21.26 1.82
CA GLU A 348 27.45 -21.81 2.78
C GLU A 348 26.90 -21.81 4.20
N ARG A 349 26.20 -20.75 4.63
CA ARG A 349 25.54 -20.68 5.94
C ARG A 349 24.49 -21.78 6.10
N VAL A 350 23.63 -21.99 5.10
CA VAL A 350 22.62 -23.06 5.14
C VAL A 350 23.28 -24.43 5.18
N ARG A 351 24.31 -24.68 4.36
CA ARG A 351 25.06 -25.94 4.37
C ARG A 351 25.68 -26.23 5.74
N ASN A 352 26.27 -25.22 6.38
CA ASN A 352 26.85 -25.36 7.71
C ASN A 352 25.78 -25.65 8.78
N ALA A 353 24.54 -25.19 8.56
CA ALA A 353 23.42 -25.45 9.44
C ALA A 353 22.88 -26.87 9.25
N ASP A 354 22.68 -27.32 8.01
CA ASP A 354 22.36 -28.69 7.59
C ASP A 354 22.49 -28.81 6.06
N GLU A 355 23.39 -29.66 5.58
CA GLU A 355 23.69 -29.85 4.15
C GLU A 355 22.47 -30.36 3.35
N SER A 356 21.59 -31.14 3.98
CA SER A 356 20.41 -31.72 3.31
C SER A 356 19.38 -30.66 2.91
N LEU A 357 19.31 -29.52 3.60
CA LEU A 357 18.28 -28.50 3.37
C LEU A 357 18.31 -27.95 1.95
N LEU A 358 19.50 -27.61 1.44
CA LEU A 358 19.64 -27.12 0.07
C LEU A 358 19.60 -28.26 -0.93
N GLN A 359 20.26 -29.37 -0.64
CA GLN A 359 20.35 -30.50 -1.56
C GLN A 359 18.99 -31.12 -1.87
N ASP A 360 18.16 -31.33 -0.85
CA ASP A 360 16.89 -32.04 -0.98
C ASP A 360 15.73 -31.10 -1.34
N ASP A 361 15.74 -29.87 -0.82
CA ASP A 361 14.62 -28.94 -0.88
C ASP A 361 14.95 -27.54 -1.41
N GLY A 362 16.23 -27.21 -1.61
CA GLY A 362 16.67 -25.87 -1.98
C GLY A 362 16.28 -25.42 -3.39
N ILE A 363 15.75 -24.20 -3.49
CA ILE A 363 15.41 -23.57 -4.76
C ILE A 363 16.27 -22.33 -4.97
N VAL A 364 16.88 -22.21 -6.15
CA VAL A 364 17.64 -21.00 -6.53
C VAL A 364 16.90 -20.23 -7.62
N PHE A 365 16.59 -18.96 -7.38
CA PHE A 365 15.99 -18.08 -8.38
C PHE A 365 17.08 -17.35 -9.18
N VAL A 366 16.97 -17.39 -10.50
CA VAL A 366 17.90 -16.73 -11.42
C VAL A 366 17.17 -15.71 -12.27
N SER A 367 17.52 -14.44 -12.10
CA SER A 367 16.98 -13.34 -12.89
C SER A 367 17.84 -13.08 -14.14
N GLU A 368 17.27 -12.41 -15.15
CA GLU A 368 18.04 -11.92 -16.30
C GLU A 368 19.17 -10.95 -15.91
N SER A 369 18.99 -10.19 -14.83
CA SER A 369 20.01 -9.27 -14.30
C SER A 369 21.19 -9.96 -13.61
N ASP A 370 21.06 -11.24 -13.26
CA ASP A 370 22.09 -12.02 -12.54
C ASP A 370 22.79 -13.06 -13.42
N ARG A 371 22.69 -12.91 -14.74
CA ARG A 371 23.26 -13.86 -15.72
C ARG A 371 24.77 -14.04 -15.62
N ASP A 372 25.49 -12.99 -15.23
CA ASP A 372 26.93 -13.03 -15.00
C ASP A 372 27.32 -13.92 -13.81
N ARG A 373 26.38 -14.20 -12.89
CA ARG A 373 26.57 -15.03 -11.69
C ARG A 373 26.20 -16.50 -11.87
N ILE A 374 25.68 -16.93 -13.04
CA ILE A 374 25.26 -18.33 -13.26
C ILE A 374 26.38 -19.34 -12.95
N GLY A 375 27.64 -18.97 -13.14
CA GLY A 375 28.79 -19.81 -12.78
C GLY A 375 28.89 -20.11 -11.27
N ASP A 376 28.34 -19.26 -10.41
CA ASP A 376 28.36 -19.40 -8.95
C ASP A 376 27.50 -20.56 -8.46
N LEU A 377 26.51 -21.00 -9.25
CA LEU A 377 25.71 -22.19 -8.96
C LEU A 377 26.56 -23.47 -8.81
N LYS A 378 27.81 -23.49 -9.29
CA LYS A 378 28.72 -24.63 -9.08
C LYS A 378 29.33 -24.70 -7.68
N LYS A 379 29.20 -23.63 -6.89
CA LYS A 379 29.87 -23.48 -5.61
C LYS A 379 29.09 -24.12 -4.46
N PHE A 380 27.83 -24.51 -4.69
CA PHE A 380 26.94 -25.10 -3.69
C PHE A 380 25.90 -26.00 -4.35
N ASP A 381 25.40 -26.98 -3.60
CA ASP A 381 24.34 -27.88 -4.04
C ASP A 381 22.95 -27.26 -3.87
N PHE A 382 22.01 -27.67 -4.72
CA PHE A 382 20.62 -27.25 -4.65
C PHE A 382 19.72 -28.24 -5.41
N ARG A 383 18.45 -28.36 -5.00
CA ARG A 383 17.48 -29.27 -5.64
C ARG A 383 17.02 -28.79 -7.01
N ALA A 384 16.65 -27.51 -7.14
CA ALA A 384 16.05 -26.95 -8.35
C ALA A 384 16.43 -25.48 -8.58
N VAL A 385 16.38 -25.07 -9.86
CA VAL A 385 16.55 -23.67 -10.28
C VAL A 385 15.23 -23.14 -10.86
N ALA A 386 14.79 -21.98 -10.40
CA ALA A 386 13.64 -21.25 -10.94
C ALA A 386 14.13 -20.12 -11.85
N LEU A 387 13.61 -20.07 -13.08
CA LEU A 387 13.99 -19.09 -14.09
C LEU A 387 12.90 -18.95 -15.16
N SER A 388 12.93 -17.84 -15.90
CA SER A 388 12.07 -17.69 -17.09
C SER A 388 12.49 -18.63 -18.23
N ASP A 389 11.60 -18.78 -19.21
CA ASP A 389 11.81 -19.54 -20.46
C ASP A 389 12.86 -18.94 -21.40
N SER A 390 13.57 -17.89 -20.97
CA SER A 390 14.57 -17.20 -21.76
C SER A 390 15.63 -18.13 -22.37
N GLU A 391 15.70 -18.11 -23.70
CA GLU A 391 16.75 -18.71 -24.52
C GLU A 391 18.18 -18.27 -24.11
N ARG A 392 18.31 -17.13 -23.45
CA ARG A 392 19.59 -16.64 -22.94
C ARG A 392 19.97 -17.35 -21.65
N LEU A 393 19.07 -17.37 -20.66
CA LEU A 393 19.28 -18.08 -19.40
C LEU A 393 19.50 -19.57 -19.61
N ASN A 394 18.68 -20.19 -20.45
CA ASN A 394 18.79 -21.61 -20.81
C ASN A 394 20.16 -21.96 -21.41
N ARG A 395 20.68 -21.08 -22.28
CA ARG A 395 22.01 -21.22 -22.89
C ARG A 395 23.14 -21.03 -21.89
N ASP A 396 23.00 -20.07 -20.99
CA ASP A 396 24.04 -19.77 -19.99
C ASP A 396 24.14 -20.89 -18.94
N LEU A 397 23.02 -21.48 -18.51
CA LEU A 397 23.01 -22.69 -17.70
C LEU A 397 23.72 -23.85 -18.40
N LYS A 398 23.41 -24.07 -19.69
CA LYS A 398 24.02 -25.14 -20.50
C LYS A 398 25.53 -24.93 -20.69
N ARG A 399 25.96 -23.72 -21.02
CA ARG A 399 27.39 -23.35 -21.17
C ARG A 399 28.15 -23.49 -19.86
N SER A 400 27.49 -23.15 -18.77
CA SER A 400 28.03 -23.32 -17.43
C SER A 400 28.01 -24.77 -16.99
N GLY A 401 27.35 -25.69 -17.71
CA GLY A 401 27.30 -27.11 -17.35
C GLY A 401 26.43 -27.40 -16.12
N ILE A 402 25.50 -26.50 -15.79
CA ILE A 402 24.56 -26.69 -14.69
C ILE A 402 23.48 -27.69 -15.12
N ARG A 403 23.41 -28.82 -14.42
CA ARG A 403 22.38 -29.86 -14.59
C ARG A 403 21.53 -29.93 -13.33
N SER A 404 20.36 -29.31 -13.37
CA SER A 404 19.44 -29.22 -12.25
C SER A 404 18.00 -29.38 -12.72
N ARG A 405 17.10 -29.74 -11.80
CA ARG A 405 15.65 -29.63 -12.05
C ARG A 405 15.30 -28.16 -12.25
N ARG A 406 14.35 -27.88 -13.15
CA ARG A 406 13.99 -26.50 -13.51
C ARG A 406 12.54 -26.23 -13.17
N ILE A 407 12.28 -25.04 -12.63
CA ILE A 407 10.95 -24.51 -12.38
C ILE A 407 10.77 -23.34 -13.36
N LEU A 408 9.72 -23.39 -14.17
CA LEU A 408 9.37 -22.29 -15.07
C LEU A 408 8.84 -21.13 -14.24
N PHE A 409 9.36 -19.93 -14.42
CA PHE A 409 8.98 -18.79 -13.59
C PHE A 409 8.82 -17.52 -14.41
N SER A 410 7.63 -16.93 -14.38
CA SER A 410 7.25 -15.79 -15.22
C SER A 410 6.58 -14.67 -14.40
N ASP A 411 6.61 -13.43 -14.91
CA ASP A 411 5.76 -12.35 -14.40
C ASP A 411 4.72 -11.98 -15.48
N PRO A 412 3.58 -12.68 -15.52
CA PRO A 412 2.55 -12.42 -16.52
C PRO A 412 1.74 -11.14 -16.23
N PHE A 413 1.83 -10.59 -15.02
CA PHE A 413 0.98 -9.47 -14.62
C PHE A 413 1.46 -8.14 -15.24
N ILE A 414 0.70 -7.62 -16.20
CA ILE A 414 1.01 -6.37 -16.89
C ILE A 414 0.66 -5.17 -16.00
N LYS A 415 1.67 -4.61 -15.33
CA LYS A 415 1.49 -3.43 -14.48
C LYS A 415 1.31 -2.14 -15.30
N ARG A 416 0.25 -1.38 -14.98
CA ARG A 416 0.01 -0.05 -15.57
C ARG A 416 0.45 1.08 -14.63
N GLU A 417 0.55 2.30 -15.16
CA GLU A 417 0.94 3.49 -14.39
C GLU A 417 -0.03 3.80 -13.24
N ASN A 418 -1.32 3.53 -13.45
CA ASN A 418 -2.38 3.72 -12.46
C ASN A 418 -3.56 2.78 -12.72
N ASN A 419 -4.45 2.66 -11.73
CA ASN A 419 -5.61 1.75 -11.80
C ASN A 419 -6.59 2.08 -12.93
N ALA A 420 -6.75 3.36 -13.29
CA ALA A 420 -7.71 3.78 -14.32
C ALA A 420 -7.29 3.32 -15.72
N ALA A 421 -5.99 3.13 -15.94
CA ALA A 421 -5.46 2.68 -17.23
C ALA A 421 -5.91 1.26 -17.62
N TYR A 422 -6.35 0.44 -16.65
CA TYR A 422 -6.91 -0.88 -16.93
C TYR A 422 -8.34 -0.85 -17.51
N ALA A 423 -9.02 0.31 -17.50
CA ALA A 423 -10.38 0.43 -18.02
C ALA A 423 -10.46 0.51 -19.55
N GLN A 424 -9.32 0.55 -20.25
CA GLN A 424 -9.28 0.52 -21.72
C GLN A 424 -9.68 -0.88 -22.20
N ASP A 425 -10.49 -0.99 -23.26
CA ASP A 425 -11.06 -2.27 -23.70
C ASP A 425 -10.00 -3.36 -23.95
N ASP A 426 -8.85 -2.99 -24.52
CA ASP A 426 -7.72 -3.90 -24.77
C ASP A 426 -6.99 -4.35 -23.49
N HIS A 427 -7.33 -3.81 -22.32
CA HIS A 427 -6.69 -4.06 -21.03
C HIS A 427 -7.66 -4.58 -19.95
N ALA A 428 -8.96 -4.55 -20.24
CA ALA A 428 -9.98 -5.04 -19.33
C ALA A 428 -9.90 -6.56 -19.17
N ASP A 429 -9.48 -7.28 -20.21
CA ASP A 429 -9.35 -8.74 -20.19
C ASP A 429 -8.11 -9.19 -20.97
N GLU A 430 -7.10 -9.67 -20.25
CA GLU A 430 -5.77 -9.98 -20.82
C GLU A 430 -5.41 -11.45 -20.61
N PHE A 431 -4.57 -11.99 -21.51
CA PHE A 431 -3.92 -13.28 -21.29
C PHE A 431 -3.04 -13.20 -20.03
N PHE A 432 -3.10 -14.22 -19.18
CA PHE A 432 -2.26 -14.33 -18.00
C PHE A 432 -1.19 -15.41 -18.22
N SER A 433 -1.57 -16.69 -18.31
CA SER A 433 -0.57 -17.76 -18.47
C SER A 433 -1.20 -19.06 -18.99
N ASP A 434 -0.42 -19.85 -19.73
CA ASP A 434 -0.69 -21.25 -20.06
C ASP A 434 0.43 -22.18 -19.52
N ASP A 435 1.33 -21.66 -18.67
CA ASP A 435 2.49 -22.38 -18.13
C ASP A 435 2.06 -23.67 -17.43
N HIS A 436 0.93 -23.62 -16.70
CA HIS A 436 0.35 -24.77 -15.98
C HIS A 436 -0.10 -25.92 -16.89
N LEU A 437 -0.25 -25.69 -18.20
CA LEU A 437 -0.60 -26.70 -19.20
C LEU A 437 0.64 -27.33 -19.87
N TRP A 438 1.75 -26.59 -19.98
CA TRP A 438 2.86 -26.95 -20.86
C TRP A 438 4.20 -27.22 -20.16
N TYR A 439 4.42 -26.71 -18.94
CA TYR A 439 5.73 -26.75 -18.27
C TYR A 439 6.36 -28.16 -18.23
N GLU A 440 5.57 -29.23 -18.02
CA GLU A 440 6.08 -30.60 -17.98
C GLU A 440 6.58 -31.09 -19.35
N LYS A 441 5.84 -30.79 -20.42
CA LYS A 441 6.24 -31.14 -21.80
C LYS A 441 7.50 -30.41 -22.23
N GLU A 442 7.75 -29.25 -21.63
CA GLU A 442 8.95 -28.44 -21.85
C GLU A 442 10.12 -28.84 -20.92
N GLY A 443 9.92 -29.85 -20.07
CA GLY A 443 10.96 -30.43 -19.23
C GLY A 443 11.17 -29.73 -17.88
N TYR A 444 10.22 -28.90 -17.46
CA TYR A 444 10.20 -28.30 -16.13
C TYR A 444 9.50 -29.23 -15.12
N VAL A 445 9.88 -29.15 -13.85
CA VAL A 445 9.29 -29.94 -12.75
C VAL A 445 8.21 -29.20 -11.97
N GLY A 446 7.98 -27.93 -12.32
CA GLY A 446 6.94 -27.06 -11.75
C GLY A 446 6.95 -25.71 -12.45
N PHE A 447 6.00 -24.86 -12.08
CA PHE A 447 5.85 -23.51 -12.62
C PHE A 447 5.49 -22.51 -11.52
N GLY A 448 5.67 -21.22 -11.74
CA GLY A 448 5.36 -20.19 -10.74
C GLY A 448 5.30 -18.79 -11.33
N ASP A 449 4.65 -17.89 -10.59
CA ASP A 449 4.46 -16.50 -10.96
C ASP A 449 4.44 -15.58 -9.73
N TYR A 450 4.36 -14.26 -9.95
CA TYR A 450 4.23 -13.24 -8.90
C TYR A 450 2.78 -12.91 -8.53
N SER A 451 1.84 -13.76 -8.90
CA SER A 451 0.39 -13.59 -8.77
C SER A 451 -0.08 -12.25 -9.36
N ILE A 452 -1.20 -11.71 -8.87
CA ILE A 452 -1.69 -10.38 -9.24
C ILE A 452 -0.87 -9.21 -8.64
N VAL A 453 0.32 -9.50 -8.08
CA VAL A 453 1.19 -8.50 -7.44
C VAL A 453 2.28 -7.99 -8.40
N GLY A 454 2.83 -8.90 -9.21
CA GLY A 454 3.97 -8.65 -10.09
C GLY A 454 5.31 -8.47 -9.36
N ASP A 455 6.40 -8.45 -10.11
CA ASP A 455 7.77 -8.30 -9.60
C ASP A 455 8.14 -6.84 -9.26
N ASN A 456 7.18 -5.94 -9.08
CA ASN A 456 7.49 -4.53 -8.80
C ASN A 456 7.36 -4.18 -7.30
N TYR A 457 8.44 -3.75 -6.65
CA TYR A 457 8.43 -3.38 -5.23
C TYR A 457 8.37 -1.86 -5.05
N THR A 458 7.33 -1.36 -4.37
CA THR A 458 7.26 0.03 -3.93
C THR A 458 6.84 0.13 -2.45
N GLU A 459 7.60 0.84 -1.62
CA GLU A 459 7.31 1.01 -0.19
C GLU A 459 6.09 1.88 0.08
N ARG A 460 5.81 2.83 -0.83
CA ARG A 460 4.69 3.77 -0.72
C ARG A 460 3.70 3.51 -1.85
N GLY A 461 2.45 3.28 -1.46
CA GLY A 461 1.31 3.36 -2.37
C GLY A 461 0.68 4.75 -2.27
N GLY A 462 0.35 5.35 -3.41
CA GLY A 462 -0.49 6.54 -3.44
C GLY A 462 -1.96 6.18 -3.18
N MET A 463 -2.76 7.19 -2.87
CA MET A 463 -4.21 7.01 -2.84
C MET A 463 -4.70 6.81 -4.28
N PRO A 464 -5.37 5.68 -4.60
CA PRO A 464 -5.77 5.42 -5.97
C PRO A 464 -6.98 6.30 -6.35
N LYS A 465 -6.93 6.88 -7.55
CA LYS A 465 -8.07 7.65 -8.11
C LYS A 465 -9.23 6.76 -8.56
N ALA A 466 -8.94 5.50 -8.89
CA ALA A 466 -9.91 4.47 -9.24
C ALA A 466 -9.60 3.19 -8.46
N VAL A 467 -10.64 2.44 -8.08
CA VAL A 467 -10.47 1.10 -7.50
C VAL A 467 -10.43 0.11 -8.65
N ALA A 468 -9.44 -0.78 -8.65
CA ALA A 468 -9.37 -1.89 -9.59
C ALA A 468 -9.42 -3.24 -8.83
N LEU A 469 -10.16 -4.20 -9.37
CA LEU A 469 -10.14 -5.60 -8.95
C LEU A 469 -9.51 -6.42 -10.06
N HIS A 470 -8.47 -7.17 -9.72
CA HIS A 470 -7.77 -8.06 -10.63
C HIS A 470 -8.17 -9.49 -10.30
N ILE A 471 -8.85 -10.16 -11.22
CA ILE A 471 -9.47 -11.47 -11.03
C ILE A 471 -8.92 -12.41 -12.09
N VAL A 472 -8.14 -13.40 -11.66
CA VAL A 472 -7.56 -14.42 -12.54
C VAL A 472 -8.57 -15.55 -12.72
N TYR A 473 -8.81 -16.01 -13.93
CA TYR A 473 -9.84 -17.02 -14.21
C TYR A 473 -9.42 -17.95 -15.35
N PHE A 474 -10.08 -19.10 -15.48
CA PHE A 474 -9.89 -19.99 -16.62
C PHE A 474 -10.87 -19.69 -17.76
N ASP A 475 -10.38 -19.67 -18.99
CA ASP A 475 -11.22 -19.70 -20.18
C ASP A 475 -11.61 -21.15 -20.58
N ASP A 476 -12.28 -21.28 -21.72
CA ASP A 476 -12.74 -22.56 -22.27
C ASP A 476 -11.60 -23.47 -22.76
N GLU A 477 -10.40 -22.94 -22.93
CA GLU A 477 -9.18 -23.69 -23.24
C GLU A 477 -8.38 -24.05 -21.98
N TRP A 478 -8.90 -23.73 -20.78
CA TRP A 478 -8.20 -23.85 -19.50
C TRP A 478 -6.94 -22.98 -19.40
N THR A 479 -6.83 -21.94 -20.21
CA THR A 479 -5.77 -20.94 -20.09
C THR A 479 -6.13 -19.96 -18.99
N LEU A 480 -5.13 -19.48 -18.24
CA LEU A 480 -5.36 -18.42 -17.25
C LEU A 480 -5.45 -17.08 -17.99
N ARG A 481 -6.53 -16.36 -17.70
CA ARG A 481 -6.76 -14.98 -18.10
C ARG A 481 -6.92 -14.11 -16.87
N ILE A 482 -6.79 -12.81 -17.03
CA ILE A 482 -7.00 -11.84 -15.96
C ILE A 482 -8.01 -10.79 -16.41
N HIS A 483 -9.08 -10.63 -15.63
CA HIS A 483 -10.06 -9.58 -15.82
C HIS A 483 -9.81 -8.44 -14.83
N HIS A 484 -9.79 -7.21 -15.35
CA HIS A 484 -9.57 -5.98 -14.62
C HIS A 484 -10.88 -5.20 -14.54
N PHE A 485 -11.59 -5.32 -13.42
CA PHE A 485 -12.74 -4.46 -13.15
C PHE A 485 -12.25 -3.13 -12.60
N VAL A 486 -12.73 -2.01 -13.13
CA VAL A 486 -12.26 -0.67 -12.74
C VAL A 486 -13.45 0.23 -12.44
N SER A 487 -13.39 0.95 -11.32
CA SER A 487 -14.39 1.98 -10.97
C SER A 487 -14.19 3.25 -11.80
N GLU A 488 -15.20 4.11 -11.79
CA GLU A 488 -15.04 5.51 -12.16
C GLU A 488 -13.88 6.23 -11.42
N VAL A 489 -13.28 7.21 -12.09
CA VAL A 489 -12.16 8.01 -11.58
C VAL A 489 -12.67 9.14 -10.69
N SER A 490 -12.09 9.31 -9.51
CA SER A 490 -12.28 10.54 -8.72
C SER A 490 -11.11 10.81 -7.77
N ASP A 491 -10.89 12.09 -7.47
CA ASP A 491 -9.84 12.54 -6.55
C ASP A 491 -10.28 12.53 -5.08
N ASP A 492 -11.51 12.11 -4.76
CA ASP A 492 -12.02 12.10 -3.38
C ASP A 492 -11.80 10.73 -2.69
N ALA A 493 -10.95 10.75 -1.67
CA ALA A 493 -10.61 9.61 -0.82
C ALA A 493 -11.85 8.93 -0.23
N HIS A 494 -12.84 9.73 0.14
CA HIS A 494 -14.02 9.27 0.84
C HIS A 494 -14.99 8.52 -0.07
N GLU A 495 -14.82 8.61 -1.38
CA GLU A 495 -15.59 7.84 -2.37
C GLU A 495 -15.03 6.44 -2.62
N THR A 496 -13.83 6.12 -2.12
CA THR A 496 -13.22 4.79 -2.28
C THR A 496 -14.15 3.63 -1.89
N PRO A 497 -14.91 3.69 -0.77
CA PRO A 497 -15.87 2.65 -0.44
C PRO A 497 -16.95 2.44 -1.51
N MET A 498 -17.53 3.52 -2.05
CA MET A 498 -18.56 3.46 -3.09
C MET A 498 -18.00 2.88 -4.39
N LYS A 499 -16.83 3.36 -4.80
CA LYS A 499 -16.10 2.87 -5.98
C LYS A 499 -15.83 1.37 -5.91
N PHE A 500 -15.40 0.90 -4.74
CA PHE A 500 -15.24 -0.54 -4.54
C PHE A 500 -16.55 -1.32 -4.73
N ILE A 501 -17.68 -0.84 -4.20
CA ILE A 501 -18.98 -1.51 -4.37
C ILE A 501 -19.37 -1.57 -5.84
N GLU A 502 -19.17 -0.49 -6.59
CA GLU A 502 -19.40 -0.44 -8.04
C GLU A 502 -18.59 -1.53 -8.76
N THR A 503 -17.27 -1.56 -8.54
CA THR A 503 -16.37 -2.55 -9.17
C THR A 503 -16.71 -3.99 -8.75
N ALA A 504 -17.03 -4.21 -7.47
CA ALA A 504 -17.41 -5.54 -6.98
C ALA A 504 -18.78 -6.01 -7.50
N ARG A 505 -19.69 -5.11 -7.89
CA ARG A 505 -20.94 -5.45 -8.60
C ARG A 505 -20.71 -5.81 -10.06
N GLN A 506 -19.74 -5.16 -10.72
CA GLN A 506 -19.32 -5.57 -12.07
C GLN A 506 -18.79 -7.01 -12.03
N LEU A 507 -17.94 -7.33 -11.03
CA LEU A 507 -17.48 -8.70 -10.78
C LEU A 507 -18.64 -9.69 -10.52
N ASP A 508 -19.60 -9.34 -9.65
CA ASP A 508 -20.77 -10.18 -9.37
C ASP A 508 -21.57 -10.48 -10.65
N SER A 509 -21.87 -9.45 -11.44
CA SER A 509 -22.62 -9.60 -12.70
C SER A 509 -21.85 -10.44 -13.74
N TRP A 510 -20.53 -10.25 -13.81
CA TRP A 510 -19.66 -11.04 -14.69
C TRP A 510 -19.59 -12.50 -14.26
N HIS A 511 -19.52 -12.78 -12.97
CA HIS A 511 -19.54 -14.14 -12.43
C HIS A 511 -20.91 -14.82 -12.65
N GLU A 512 -22.02 -14.12 -12.42
CA GLU A 512 -23.38 -14.64 -12.68
C GLU A 512 -23.56 -15.06 -14.15
N ALA A 513 -22.99 -14.31 -15.09
CA ALA A 513 -23.03 -14.66 -16.52
C ALA A 513 -22.21 -15.92 -16.88
N ARG A 514 -21.31 -16.35 -15.99
CA ARG A 514 -20.40 -17.49 -16.14
C ARG A 514 -20.78 -18.67 -15.25
N GLU A 515 -21.81 -18.53 -14.42
CA GLU A 515 -22.24 -19.56 -13.50
C GLU A 515 -22.64 -20.83 -14.27
N GLY A 516 -22.10 -21.98 -13.84
CA GLY A 516 -22.35 -23.27 -14.47
C GLY A 516 -21.39 -23.65 -15.60
N LEU A 517 -20.47 -22.77 -16.00
CA LEU A 517 -19.37 -23.15 -16.90
C LEU A 517 -18.41 -24.13 -16.16
N PRO A 518 -17.89 -25.16 -16.83
CA PRO A 518 -17.08 -26.20 -16.18
C PRO A 518 -15.73 -25.70 -15.65
N TYR A 519 -15.25 -24.56 -16.17
CA TYR A 519 -14.01 -23.89 -15.79
C TYR A 519 -14.23 -22.68 -14.86
N GLU A 520 -15.48 -22.39 -14.47
CA GLU A 520 -15.79 -21.33 -13.51
C GLU A 520 -15.78 -21.89 -12.08
N HIS A 521 -15.07 -21.22 -11.17
CA HIS A 521 -14.94 -21.68 -9.78
C HIS A 521 -15.05 -20.53 -8.78
N MET A 522 -16.05 -20.62 -7.88
CA MET A 522 -16.23 -19.65 -6.80
C MET A 522 -15.24 -19.89 -5.66
N THR A 523 -14.26 -19.01 -5.52
CA THR A 523 -13.31 -19.04 -4.40
C THR A 523 -13.81 -18.21 -3.21
N LEU A 524 -13.26 -18.46 -2.01
CA LEU A 524 -13.57 -17.67 -0.82
C LEU A 524 -13.20 -16.20 -1.00
N GLY A 525 -12.09 -15.91 -1.69
CA GLY A 525 -11.65 -14.55 -1.99
C GLY A 525 -12.68 -13.79 -2.83
N MET A 526 -13.13 -14.39 -3.93
CA MET A 526 -14.13 -13.83 -4.84
C MET A 526 -15.50 -13.69 -4.15
N GLN A 527 -15.96 -14.73 -3.47
CA GLN A 527 -17.20 -14.72 -2.71
C GLN A 527 -17.22 -13.59 -1.67
N THR A 528 -16.09 -13.36 -0.99
CA THR A 528 -15.99 -12.30 0.03
C THR A 528 -16.05 -10.91 -0.60
N LEU A 529 -15.39 -10.69 -1.75
CA LEU A 529 -15.48 -9.42 -2.49
C LEU A 529 -16.93 -9.12 -2.90
N ILE A 530 -17.61 -10.11 -3.48
CA ILE A 530 -19.03 -10.01 -3.87
C ILE A 530 -19.94 -9.76 -2.66
N ASN A 531 -19.71 -10.44 -1.53
CA ASN A 531 -20.51 -10.25 -0.32
C ASN A 531 -20.39 -8.84 0.26
N HIS A 532 -19.22 -8.21 0.13
CA HIS A 532 -19.05 -6.82 0.52
C HIS A 532 -19.91 -5.88 -0.34
N ALA A 533 -20.01 -6.12 -1.65
CA ALA A 533 -20.94 -5.41 -2.54
C ALA A 533 -22.41 -5.60 -2.13
N LYS A 534 -22.83 -6.86 -1.88
CA LYS A 534 -24.21 -7.21 -1.48
C LYS A 534 -24.62 -6.57 -0.14
N THR A 535 -23.68 -6.48 0.80
CA THR A 535 -23.93 -5.88 2.13
C THR A 535 -23.62 -4.39 2.21
N GLY A 536 -23.13 -3.76 1.13
CA GLY A 536 -22.75 -2.35 1.10
C GLY A 536 -21.60 -1.99 2.04
N THR A 537 -20.69 -2.94 2.30
CA THR A 537 -19.54 -2.79 3.19
C THR A 537 -18.23 -2.70 2.42
N TYR A 538 -17.22 -2.05 2.98
CA TYR A 538 -15.92 -1.85 2.33
C TYR A 538 -14.79 -2.38 3.21
N PRO A 539 -14.00 -3.36 2.73
CA PRO A 539 -12.99 -4.01 3.57
C PRO A 539 -11.64 -3.27 3.63
N GLY A 540 -11.45 -2.19 2.86
CA GLY A 540 -10.18 -1.50 2.72
C GLY A 540 -9.31 -2.03 1.57
N LEU A 541 -8.58 -1.14 0.89
CA LEU A 541 -7.69 -1.47 -0.24
C LEU A 541 -6.71 -2.62 0.05
N PRO A 542 -6.03 -2.67 1.21
CA PRO A 542 -5.10 -3.76 1.47
C PRO A 542 -5.80 -5.13 1.57
N THR A 543 -7.04 -5.15 2.08
CA THR A 543 -7.86 -6.36 2.17
C THR A 543 -8.34 -6.80 0.80
N ILE A 544 -8.64 -5.88 -0.11
CA ILE A 544 -8.98 -6.19 -1.51
C ILE A 544 -7.83 -6.95 -2.16
N LYS A 545 -6.60 -6.43 -2.06
CA LYS A 545 -5.39 -7.12 -2.56
C LYS A 545 -5.24 -8.51 -1.95
N LYS A 546 -5.42 -8.63 -0.62
CA LYS A 546 -5.42 -9.93 0.07
C LYS A 546 -6.44 -10.89 -0.55
N LEU A 547 -7.68 -10.46 -0.78
CA LEU A 547 -8.75 -11.30 -1.32
C LEU A 547 -8.50 -11.72 -2.77
N SER A 548 -7.93 -10.85 -3.62
CA SER A 548 -7.52 -11.21 -4.98
C SER A 548 -6.39 -12.24 -5.00
N ILE A 549 -5.38 -12.11 -4.14
CA ILE A 549 -4.33 -13.14 -3.98
C ILE A 549 -4.96 -14.44 -3.49
N MET A 550 -5.84 -14.37 -2.48
CA MET A 550 -6.53 -15.55 -1.97
C MET A 550 -7.30 -16.27 -3.07
N HIS A 551 -7.99 -15.49 -3.93
CA HIS A 551 -8.72 -16.03 -5.06
C HIS A 551 -7.79 -16.75 -6.03
N HIS A 552 -6.71 -16.12 -6.49
CA HIS A 552 -5.78 -16.75 -7.43
C HIS A 552 -5.17 -18.05 -6.86
N LEU A 553 -4.67 -18.04 -5.62
CA LEU A 553 -4.04 -19.23 -5.04
C LEU A 553 -5.04 -20.35 -4.74
N GLN A 554 -6.28 -20.02 -4.34
CA GLN A 554 -7.33 -21.00 -4.16
C GLN A 554 -7.80 -21.58 -5.50
N LEU A 555 -7.89 -20.75 -6.55
CA LEU A 555 -8.24 -21.20 -7.90
C LEU A 555 -7.20 -22.21 -8.41
N MET A 556 -5.91 -21.91 -8.24
CA MET A 556 -4.84 -22.86 -8.58
C MET A 556 -4.86 -24.10 -7.70
N SER A 557 -5.19 -23.97 -6.42
CA SER A 557 -5.37 -25.13 -5.54
C SER A 557 -6.46 -26.05 -6.08
N TRP A 558 -7.64 -25.51 -6.42
CA TRP A 558 -8.75 -26.26 -7.02
C TRP A 558 -8.32 -26.93 -8.34
N PHE A 559 -7.67 -26.18 -9.24
CA PHE A 559 -7.20 -26.72 -10.52
C PHE A 559 -6.22 -27.91 -10.34
N LEU A 560 -5.31 -27.81 -9.37
CA LEU A 560 -4.28 -28.82 -9.15
C LEU A 560 -4.80 -30.05 -8.40
N SER A 561 -5.82 -29.93 -7.55
CA SER A 561 -6.29 -31.06 -6.73
C SER A 561 -7.67 -31.62 -7.08
N GLU A 562 -8.56 -30.82 -7.67
CA GLU A 562 -10.00 -31.12 -7.77
C GLU A 562 -10.57 -30.95 -9.18
N ARG A 563 -9.73 -30.66 -10.18
CA ARG A 563 -10.17 -30.45 -11.56
C ARG A 563 -11.02 -31.65 -12.06
N PRO A 564 -12.27 -31.43 -12.55
CA PRO A 564 -13.22 -32.50 -12.83
C PRO A 564 -12.80 -33.54 -13.88
N ASP A 565 -11.89 -33.17 -14.77
CA ASP A 565 -11.39 -33.97 -15.90
C ASP A 565 -9.99 -34.58 -15.66
N ARG A 566 -9.52 -34.59 -14.40
CA ARG A 566 -8.34 -35.37 -13.96
C ARG A 566 -8.68 -36.78 -13.51
#